data_AF-A0A518CX89-F1
#
_entry.id   AF-A0A518CX89-F1
#
_cell.length_a   1.000
_cell.length_b   1.000
_cell.length_c   1.000
_cell.angle_alpha   90.00
_cell.angle_beta   90.00
_cell.angle_gamma   90.00
#
_symmetry.space_group_name_H-M   'P 1'
#
loop_
_entity.id
_entity.type
_entity.pdbx_description
1 polymer ?
#
loop_
_entity_poly.entity_id
_entity_poly.type
_entity_poly.pdbx_seq_one_letter_code
_entity_poly.pdbx_strand_id
1 'polypeptide(L)'
;MKGGYPLDLSEGELGSGRDSFPLIGDAVVVDGIPIGRLDIDALEFDQILDVVRQTQARAAMIERELLSAVPVFAREHLTVDEARERFRSDPGTYIVQDPDLPWERYEDMRYVDLSVNATPELRELRELSVQVSATQAYFDHQSNTMAESLEKYDMPGIVEWVPIDGGATIIGYDAAGNEVGKILSAWIGKPL
;
A
#
# COMPACT_ATOMS: atom_id res chain seq x y z
N MET A 1 -35.73 45.98 14.41
CA MET A 1 -35.25 45.24 15.60
C MET A 1 -35.59 43.77 15.33
N LYS A 2 -34.61 42.95 14.95
CA LYS A 2 -33.80 42.03 15.79
C LYS A 2 -34.58 40.85 16.35
N GLY A 3 -34.03 39.66 16.13
CA GLY A 3 -34.41 38.37 16.72
C GLY A 3 -34.90 37.43 15.62
N GLY A 4 -34.09 36.57 15.00
CA GLY A 4 -32.99 35.79 15.55
C GLY A 4 -33.38 34.33 15.33
N TYR A 5 -33.17 33.82 14.11
CA TYR A 5 -33.28 32.39 13.85
C TYR A 5 -32.18 31.70 14.65
N PRO A 6 -32.48 30.66 15.44
CA PRO A 6 -31.43 29.77 15.86
C PRO A 6 -30.87 29.13 14.58
N LEU A 7 -29.61 29.44 14.28
CA LEU A 7 -28.77 28.61 13.43
C LEU A 7 -28.72 27.26 14.12
N ASP A 8 -29.56 26.35 13.65
CA ASP A 8 -29.36 24.92 13.87
C ASP A 8 -28.05 24.60 13.14
N LEU A 9 -26.96 24.60 13.91
CA LEU A 9 -25.70 24.00 13.52
C LEU A 9 -25.97 22.49 13.55
N SER A 10 -26.70 22.00 12.53
CA SER A 10 -26.69 20.60 12.19
C SER A 10 -25.24 20.29 11.86
N GLU A 11 -24.58 19.67 12.83
CA GLU A 11 -23.33 18.95 12.69
C GLU A 11 -23.34 18.33 11.30
N GLY A 12 -22.45 18.83 10.44
CA GLY A 12 -22.22 18.23 9.14
C GLY A 12 -22.04 16.75 9.38
N GLU A 13 -22.87 15.95 8.72
CA GLU A 13 -22.82 14.50 8.73
C GLU A 13 -21.39 14.08 8.42
N LEU A 14 -20.57 13.88 9.46
CA LEU A 14 -19.43 12.99 9.42
C LEU A 14 -20.06 11.64 9.13
N GLY A 15 -20.07 11.31 7.84
CA GLY A 15 -20.81 10.18 7.31
C GLY A 15 -20.59 8.97 8.22
N SER A 16 -21.66 8.22 8.44
CA SER A 16 -21.61 6.85 8.95
C SER A 16 -20.95 5.93 7.90
N GLY A 17 -19.81 6.35 7.36
CA GLY A 17 -18.99 5.63 6.42
C GLY A 17 -18.46 4.40 7.12
N ARG A 18 -18.74 3.25 6.53
CA ARG A 18 -18.16 1.98 6.92
C ARG A 18 -16.63 2.16 6.94
N ASP A 19 -16.02 1.90 8.09
CA ASP A 19 -14.57 1.93 8.23
C ASP A 19 -13.96 0.93 7.24
N SER A 20 -13.19 1.43 6.27
CA SER A 20 -12.57 0.61 5.22
C SER A 20 -11.42 -0.26 5.75
N PHE A 21 -10.86 0.11 6.91
CA PHE A 21 -9.68 -0.49 7.49
C PHE A 21 -9.83 -0.64 9.02
N PRO A 22 -10.84 -1.41 9.48
CA PRO A 22 -11.26 -1.43 10.87
C PRO A 22 -10.23 -2.02 11.84
N LEU A 23 -9.25 -2.80 11.36
CA LEU A 23 -8.22 -3.40 12.21
C LEU A 23 -6.98 -2.52 12.36
N ILE A 24 -6.78 -1.54 11.47
CA ILE A 24 -5.56 -0.71 11.43
C ILE A 24 -5.83 0.78 11.65
N GLY A 25 -7.09 1.19 11.85
CA GLY A 25 -7.47 2.59 12.03
C GLY A 25 -6.75 3.32 13.17
N ASP A 26 -6.38 2.60 14.25
CA ASP A 26 -5.59 3.17 15.36
C ASP A 26 -4.07 3.15 15.10
N ALA A 27 -3.62 2.36 14.11
CA ALA A 27 -2.21 2.20 13.78
C ALA A 27 -1.76 3.13 12.65
N VAL A 28 -2.69 3.57 11.79
CA VAL A 28 -2.42 4.47 10.67
C VAL A 28 -3.40 5.64 10.72
N VAL A 29 -2.86 6.83 10.95
CA VAL A 29 -3.64 8.04 11.24
C VAL A 29 -3.06 9.22 10.46
N VAL A 30 -3.93 10.02 9.83
CA VAL A 30 -3.56 11.28 9.17
C VAL A 30 -4.26 12.43 9.87
N ASP A 31 -3.51 13.42 10.37
CA ASP A 31 -4.05 14.58 11.09
C ASP A 31 -5.02 14.24 12.24
N GLY A 32 -4.76 13.12 12.91
CA GLY A 32 -5.59 12.61 14.01
C GLY A 32 -6.84 11.81 13.57
N ILE A 33 -7.05 11.61 12.27
CA ILE A 33 -8.16 10.84 11.71
C ILE A 33 -7.68 9.44 11.28
N PRO A 34 -8.32 8.36 11.75
CA PRO A 34 -8.04 6.99 11.31
C PRO A 34 -8.14 6.82 9.80
N ILE A 35 -7.18 6.10 9.19
CA ILE A 35 -7.10 5.93 7.74
C ILE A 35 -8.38 5.35 7.12
N GLY A 36 -9.05 4.43 7.81
CA GLY A 36 -10.27 3.79 7.31
C GLY A 36 -11.50 4.70 7.25
N ARG A 37 -11.38 5.94 7.72
CA ARG A 37 -12.40 7.00 7.60
C ARG A 37 -12.04 8.07 6.57
N LEU A 38 -10.90 7.94 5.91
CA LEU A 38 -10.40 8.88 4.92
C LEU A 38 -10.62 8.33 3.52
N ASP A 39 -10.79 9.25 2.57
CA ASP A 39 -10.69 8.94 1.15
C ASP A 39 -9.22 9.03 0.74
N ILE A 40 -8.61 7.88 0.43
CA ILE A 40 -7.18 7.80 0.11
C ILE A 40 -6.85 8.58 -1.17
N ASP A 41 -7.77 8.63 -2.12
CA ASP A 41 -7.57 9.33 -3.39
C ASP A 41 -7.61 10.85 -3.23
N ALA A 42 -8.09 11.35 -2.09
CA ALA A 42 -8.13 12.76 -1.75
C ALA A 42 -6.95 13.21 -0.86
N LEU A 43 -6.02 12.29 -0.50
CA LEU A 43 -4.86 12.63 0.31
C LEU A 43 -3.81 13.41 -0.49
N GLU A 44 -3.18 14.37 0.18
CA GLU A 44 -2.03 15.09 -0.36
C GLU A 44 -0.77 14.21 -0.33
N PHE A 45 0.23 14.57 -1.16
CA PHE A 45 1.43 13.75 -1.33
C PHE A 45 2.21 13.50 -0.03
N ASP A 46 2.34 14.51 0.84
CA ASP A 46 3.01 14.38 2.13
C ASP A 46 2.26 13.46 3.10
N GLN A 47 0.92 13.52 3.10
CA GLN A 47 0.05 12.61 3.86
C GLN A 47 0.20 11.16 3.36
N ILE A 48 0.27 10.95 2.05
CA ILE A 48 0.53 9.64 1.45
C ILE A 48 1.86 9.07 1.92
N LEU A 49 2.93 9.87 1.87
CA LEU A 49 4.24 9.44 2.35
C LEU A 49 4.22 9.06 3.84
N ASP A 50 3.47 9.78 4.66
CA ASP A 50 3.32 9.45 6.08
C ASP A 50 2.55 8.13 6.27
N VAL A 51 1.45 7.94 5.52
CA VAL A 51 0.69 6.68 5.51
C VAL A 51 1.58 5.49 5.11
N VAL A 52 2.40 5.63 4.05
CA VAL A 52 3.36 4.58 3.64
C VAL A 52 4.29 4.22 4.80
N ARG A 53 4.85 5.22 5.48
CA ARG A 53 5.79 5.00 6.59
C ARG A 53 5.13 4.33 7.79
N GLN A 54 3.94 4.79 8.21
CA GLN A 54 3.19 4.20 9.31
C GLN A 54 2.81 2.73 9.00
N THR A 55 2.33 2.49 7.77
CA THR A 55 1.92 1.15 7.31
C THR A 55 3.11 0.18 7.30
N GLN A 56 4.26 0.58 6.74
CA GLN A 56 5.48 -0.22 6.74
C GLN A 56 6.00 -0.49 8.16
N ALA A 57 6.01 0.52 9.02
CA ALA A 57 6.46 0.36 10.40
C ALA A 57 5.59 -0.63 11.18
N ARG A 58 4.25 -0.52 11.04
CA ARG A 58 3.32 -1.42 11.70
C ARG A 58 3.46 -2.85 11.21
N ALA A 59 3.54 -3.05 9.89
CA ALA A 59 3.72 -4.39 9.35
C ALA A 59 5.03 -5.02 9.81
N ALA A 60 6.14 -4.30 9.74
CA ALA A 60 7.45 -4.81 10.18
C ALA A 60 7.44 -5.25 11.66
N MET A 61 6.64 -4.61 12.52
CA MET A 61 6.45 -5.05 13.90
C MET A 61 5.74 -6.40 13.97
N ILE A 62 4.62 -6.55 13.25
CA ILE A 62 3.82 -7.78 13.22
C ILE A 62 4.62 -8.93 12.59
N GLU A 63 5.28 -8.69 11.46
CA GLU A 63 6.14 -9.65 10.78
C GLU A 63 7.24 -10.16 11.71
N ARG A 64 7.89 -9.27 12.47
CA ARG A 64 8.91 -9.64 13.45
C ARG A 64 8.33 -10.50 14.57
N GLU A 65 7.13 -10.18 15.06
CA GLU A 65 6.44 -10.99 16.06
C GLU A 65 6.17 -12.40 15.53
N LEU A 66 5.59 -12.51 14.32
CA LEU A 66 5.30 -13.78 13.67
C LEU A 66 6.56 -14.61 13.43
N LEU A 67 7.64 -13.98 12.93
CA LEU A 67 8.93 -14.65 12.74
C LEU A 67 9.52 -15.10 14.08
N SER A 68 9.44 -14.29 15.13
CA SER A 68 9.99 -14.64 16.45
C SER A 68 9.28 -15.82 17.12
N ALA A 69 8.01 -16.07 16.77
CA ALA A 69 7.25 -17.21 17.26
C ALA A 69 7.76 -18.55 16.71
N VAL A 70 8.49 -18.54 15.59
CA VAL A 70 9.08 -19.73 14.96
C VAL A 70 10.61 -19.64 15.04
N PRO A 71 11.30 -20.59 15.70
CA PRO A 71 12.76 -20.59 15.72
C PRO A 71 13.34 -20.60 14.31
N VAL A 72 14.44 -19.86 14.09
CA VAL A 72 15.07 -19.69 12.75
C VAL A 72 15.26 -21.03 12.01
N PHE A 73 15.76 -22.07 12.70
CA PHE A 73 16.01 -23.38 12.10
C PHE A 73 14.76 -24.14 11.63
N ALA A 74 13.57 -23.71 12.08
CA ALA A 74 12.28 -24.31 11.75
C ALA A 74 11.48 -23.50 10.73
N ARG A 75 11.99 -22.34 10.29
CA ARG A 75 11.38 -21.53 9.24
C ARG A 75 11.67 -22.17 7.88
N GLU A 76 10.69 -22.12 6.97
CA GLU A 76 10.92 -22.46 5.57
C GLU A 76 11.57 -21.26 4.89
N HIS A 77 12.88 -21.35 4.62
CA HIS A 77 13.59 -20.32 3.87
C HIS A 77 13.53 -20.60 2.38
N LEU A 78 13.14 -19.58 1.64
CA LEU A 78 13.04 -19.56 0.20
C LEU A 78 14.11 -18.66 -0.39
N THR A 79 14.49 -19.02 -1.61
CA THR A 79 15.21 -18.11 -2.47
C THR A 79 14.35 -16.99 -3.01
N VAL A 80 14.98 -15.93 -3.52
CA VAL A 80 14.26 -14.84 -4.18
C VAL A 80 13.44 -15.35 -5.38
N ASP A 81 13.99 -16.29 -6.15
CA ASP A 81 13.32 -16.86 -7.32
C ASP A 81 12.14 -17.75 -6.92
N GLU A 82 12.30 -18.59 -5.89
CA GLU A 82 11.21 -19.39 -5.33
C GLU A 82 10.09 -18.52 -4.74
N ALA A 83 10.45 -17.47 -4.00
CA ALA A 83 9.49 -16.51 -3.46
C ALA A 83 8.68 -15.83 -4.57
N ARG A 84 9.36 -15.37 -5.63
CA ARG A 84 8.72 -14.75 -6.81
C ARG A 84 7.84 -15.74 -7.57
N GLU A 85 8.26 -17.00 -7.67
CA GLU A 85 7.47 -18.06 -8.33
C GLU A 85 6.18 -18.37 -7.55
N ARG A 86 6.29 -18.53 -6.22
CA ARG A 86 5.11 -18.71 -5.35
C ARG A 86 4.16 -17.54 -5.47
N PHE A 87 4.68 -16.31 -5.39
CA PHE A 87 3.87 -15.12 -5.53
C PHE A 87 3.15 -15.04 -6.90
N ARG A 88 3.85 -15.39 -8.00
CA ARG A 88 3.24 -15.43 -9.34
C ARG A 88 2.14 -16.49 -9.46
N SER A 89 2.28 -17.62 -8.75
CA SER A 89 1.31 -18.71 -8.77
C SER A 89 0.08 -18.43 -7.88
N ASP A 90 0.30 -17.78 -6.74
CA ASP A 90 -0.75 -17.36 -5.81
C ASP A 90 -0.41 -15.95 -5.29
N PRO A 91 -1.02 -14.90 -5.88
CA PRO A 91 -0.84 -13.53 -5.40
C PRO A 91 -1.30 -13.35 -3.96
N GLY A 92 -2.10 -14.25 -3.37
CA GLY A 92 -2.47 -14.21 -1.96
C GLY A 92 -1.33 -14.52 -0.99
N THR A 93 -0.21 -15.05 -1.49
CA THR A 93 0.98 -15.40 -0.69
C THR A 93 1.54 -14.16 0.02
N TYR A 94 2.02 -14.33 1.24
CA TYR A 94 2.65 -13.29 2.06
C TYR A 94 4.10 -13.67 2.35
N ILE A 95 5.03 -13.07 1.61
CA ILE A 95 6.46 -13.38 1.70
C ILE A 95 7.20 -12.23 2.35
N VAL A 96 7.98 -12.52 3.39
CA VAL A 96 8.81 -11.53 4.09
C VAL A 96 10.27 -11.90 4.00
N GLN A 97 11.14 -10.90 4.10
CA GLN A 97 12.57 -11.14 4.29
C GLN A 97 12.85 -11.39 5.78
N ASP A 98 13.57 -12.46 6.09
CA ASP A 98 14.01 -12.80 7.44
C ASP A 98 15.18 -11.88 7.85
N PRO A 99 14.99 -10.98 8.84
CA PRO A 99 16.04 -10.07 9.30
C PRO A 99 17.10 -10.77 10.15
N ASP A 100 16.84 -11.99 10.64
CA ASP A 100 17.76 -12.72 11.52
C ASP A 100 18.88 -13.43 10.73
N LEU A 101 18.77 -13.47 9.39
CA LEU A 101 19.77 -14.09 8.54
C LEU A 101 20.84 -13.08 8.09
N PRO A 102 22.14 -13.36 8.35
CA PRO A 102 23.22 -12.49 7.94
C PRO A 102 23.36 -12.47 6.41
N TRP A 103 23.41 -11.25 5.85
CA TRP A 103 23.41 -11.02 4.40
C TRP A 103 24.55 -11.74 3.68
N GLU A 104 25.74 -11.80 4.30
CA GLU A 104 26.96 -12.33 3.69
C GLU A 104 26.92 -13.86 3.47
N ARG A 105 25.95 -14.55 4.08
CA ARG A 105 25.86 -16.02 4.02
C ARG A 105 24.57 -16.54 3.38
N TYR A 106 23.54 -15.72 3.33
CA TYR A 106 22.19 -16.12 2.93
C TYR A 106 21.55 -15.13 1.95
N GLU A 107 22.37 -14.44 1.16
CA GLU A 107 21.92 -13.44 0.18
C GLU A 107 20.75 -13.96 -0.67
N ASP A 108 20.88 -15.22 -1.10
CA ASP A 108 19.92 -15.89 -1.96
C ASP A 108 18.84 -16.67 -1.23
N MET A 109 18.92 -16.94 0.08
CA MET A 109 17.98 -17.80 0.83
C MET A 109 17.52 -17.13 2.13
N ARG A 110 16.62 -16.15 2.01
CA ARG A 110 16.23 -15.29 3.14
C ARG A 110 14.76 -14.94 3.21
N TYR A 111 13.95 -15.50 2.31
CA TYR A 111 12.53 -15.22 2.31
C TYR A 111 11.80 -16.29 3.13
N VAL A 112 10.78 -15.88 3.87
CA VAL A 112 9.94 -16.80 4.65
C VAL A 112 8.50 -16.60 4.20
N ASP A 113 7.83 -17.72 3.96
CA ASP A 113 6.41 -17.74 3.65
C ASP A 113 5.59 -17.68 4.93
N LEU A 114 4.91 -16.55 5.15
CA LEU A 114 4.04 -16.33 6.29
C LEU A 114 2.56 -16.46 5.91
N SER A 115 2.20 -16.96 4.74
CA SER A 115 0.81 -16.93 4.23
C SER A 115 -0.21 -17.56 5.18
N VAL A 116 0.18 -18.66 5.84
CA VAL A 116 -0.65 -19.38 6.83
C VAL A 116 -0.75 -18.61 8.15
N ASN A 117 0.27 -17.81 8.49
CA ASN A 117 0.37 -17.08 9.75
C ASN A 117 -0.03 -15.60 9.62
N ALA A 118 -0.24 -15.09 8.40
CA ALA A 118 -0.58 -13.71 8.14
C ALA A 118 -1.90 -13.33 8.83
N THR A 119 -1.79 -12.44 9.82
CA THR A 119 -2.93 -12.00 10.63
C THR A 119 -3.90 -11.17 9.78
N PRO A 120 -5.18 -11.06 10.18
CA PRO A 120 -6.14 -10.17 9.51
C PRO A 120 -5.65 -8.72 9.44
N GLU A 121 -5.03 -8.22 10.51
CA GLU A 121 -4.41 -6.89 10.55
C GLU A 121 -3.32 -6.73 9.49
N LEU A 122 -2.44 -7.73 9.35
CA LEU A 122 -1.35 -7.71 8.37
C LEU A 122 -1.87 -7.72 6.92
N ARG A 123 -3.03 -8.36 6.69
CA ARG A 123 -3.71 -8.37 5.40
C ARG A 123 -4.33 -7.00 5.08
N GLU A 124 -4.91 -6.30 6.06
CA GLU A 124 -5.39 -4.92 5.87
C GLU A 124 -4.25 -3.94 5.60
N LEU A 125 -3.11 -4.05 6.33
CA LEU A 125 -1.93 -3.22 6.05
C LEU A 125 -1.40 -3.44 4.62
N ARG A 126 -1.43 -4.68 4.15
CA ARG A 126 -1.07 -5.01 2.78
C ARG A 126 -2.01 -4.37 1.77
N GLU A 127 -3.32 -4.48 1.99
CA GLU A 127 -4.33 -3.86 1.12
C GLU A 127 -4.14 -2.34 1.06
N LEU A 128 -3.96 -1.68 2.21
CA LEU A 128 -3.66 -0.26 2.29
C LEU A 128 -2.38 0.08 1.51
N SER A 129 -1.31 -0.70 1.68
CA SER A 129 -0.04 -0.49 0.98
C SER A 129 -0.18 -0.56 -0.55
N VAL A 130 -1.07 -1.41 -1.07
CA VAL A 130 -1.37 -1.47 -2.51
C VAL A 130 -2.13 -0.23 -2.96
N GLN A 131 -3.18 0.17 -2.23
CA GLN A 131 -3.99 1.35 -2.58
C GLN A 131 -3.13 2.62 -2.59
N VAL A 132 -2.35 2.85 -1.54
CA VAL A 132 -1.47 4.03 -1.40
C VAL A 132 -0.38 4.05 -2.48
N SER A 133 0.09 2.88 -2.93
CA SER A 133 1.04 2.81 -4.05
C SER A 133 0.42 3.25 -5.38
N ALA A 134 -0.87 2.97 -5.60
CA ALA A 134 -1.60 3.44 -6.78
C ALA A 134 -1.75 4.97 -6.77
N THR A 135 -2.08 5.54 -5.61
CA THR A 135 -2.15 6.99 -5.45
C THR A 135 -0.77 7.64 -5.60
N GLN A 136 0.30 7.05 -5.06
CA GLN A 136 1.67 7.55 -5.26
C GLN A 136 2.09 7.52 -6.74
N ALA A 137 1.75 6.44 -7.47
CA ALA A 137 2.02 6.32 -8.90
C ALA A 137 1.40 7.46 -9.73
N TYR A 138 0.22 7.97 -9.32
CA TYR A 138 -0.39 9.15 -9.91
C TYR A 138 0.48 10.40 -9.74
N PHE A 139 1.00 10.67 -8.53
CA PHE A 139 1.89 11.80 -8.27
C PHE A 139 3.24 11.67 -9.00
N ASP A 140 3.83 10.48 -9.03
CA ASP A 140 5.08 10.22 -9.74
C ASP A 140 4.93 10.44 -11.25
N HIS A 141 3.79 10.05 -11.83
CA HIS A 141 3.51 10.32 -13.24
C HIS A 141 3.32 11.81 -13.52
N GLN A 142 2.56 12.53 -12.68
CA GLN A 142 2.37 13.98 -12.84
C GLN A 142 3.68 14.76 -12.71
N SER A 143 4.53 14.39 -11.75
CA SER A 143 5.82 15.05 -11.53
C SER A 143 6.84 14.76 -12.64
N ASN A 144 6.92 13.51 -13.13
CA ASN A 144 7.78 13.17 -14.27
C ASN A 144 7.29 13.84 -15.56
N THR A 145 5.98 13.97 -15.78
CA THR A 145 5.44 14.72 -16.93
C THR A 145 5.71 16.22 -16.83
N MET A 146 5.67 16.82 -15.62
CA MET A 146 6.12 18.21 -15.44
C MET A 146 7.64 18.38 -15.67
N ALA A 147 8.43 17.34 -15.44
CA ALA A 147 9.89 17.36 -15.62
C ALA A 147 10.34 17.07 -17.06
N GLU A 148 9.60 16.27 -17.85
CA GLU A 148 10.05 15.79 -19.16
C GLU A 148 9.34 16.39 -20.39
N SER A 149 8.22 17.12 -20.25
CA SER A 149 7.49 17.57 -21.46
C SER A 149 6.70 18.87 -21.31
N LEU A 150 7.37 19.99 -21.57
CA LEU A 150 6.72 21.21 -22.06
C LEU A 150 7.39 21.73 -23.33
N GLU A 151 7.48 20.88 -24.37
CA GLU A 151 7.59 21.45 -25.72
C GLU A 151 7.02 20.64 -26.90
N LYS A 152 6.85 19.31 -26.85
CA LYS A 152 6.49 18.57 -28.10
C LYS A 152 5.56 17.36 -28.07
N TYR A 153 5.05 16.88 -26.94
CA TYR A 153 4.14 15.72 -26.94
C TYR A 153 2.90 15.97 -26.09
N ASP A 154 1.76 16.01 -26.75
CA ASP A 154 0.43 15.99 -26.14
C ASP A 154 0.17 14.53 -25.72
N MET A 155 0.69 14.16 -24.55
CA MET A 155 0.50 12.82 -24.02
C MET A 155 -0.95 12.67 -23.53
N PRO A 156 -1.66 11.60 -23.91
CA PRO A 156 -3.00 11.36 -23.41
C PRO A 156 -2.97 11.28 -21.88
N GLY A 157 -3.84 12.07 -21.22
CA GLY A 157 -3.91 12.12 -19.77
C GLY A 157 -4.39 10.80 -19.18
N ILE A 158 -3.69 10.33 -18.14
CA ILE A 158 -4.08 9.15 -17.36
C ILE A 158 -5.26 9.54 -16.48
N VAL A 159 -6.36 8.79 -16.57
CA VAL A 159 -7.58 9.04 -15.78
C VAL A 159 -7.79 7.99 -14.68
N GLU A 160 -7.14 6.84 -14.79
CA GLU A 160 -7.30 5.73 -13.85
C GLU A 160 -5.98 4.95 -13.69
N TRP A 161 -5.64 4.60 -12.45
CA TRP A 161 -4.55 3.68 -12.12
C TRP A 161 -5.12 2.41 -11.53
N VAL A 162 -4.86 1.27 -12.18
CA VAL A 162 -5.41 -0.02 -11.78
C VAL A 162 -4.28 -0.93 -11.29
N PRO A 163 -4.31 -1.40 -10.03
CA PRO A 163 -3.41 -2.45 -9.57
C PRO A 163 -3.78 -3.79 -10.23
N ILE A 164 -2.81 -4.44 -10.87
CA ILE A 164 -2.92 -5.79 -11.43
C ILE A 164 -1.88 -6.72 -10.78
N ASP A 165 -1.95 -8.03 -11.07
CA ASP A 165 -1.03 -9.02 -10.51
C ASP A 165 -0.95 -8.95 -8.97
N GLY A 166 -2.10 -8.79 -8.32
CA GLY A 166 -2.18 -8.61 -6.86
C GLY A 166 -1.58 -7.29 -6.36
N GLY A 167 -1.50 -6.27 -7.22
CA GLY A 167 -0.89 -4.96 -6.94
C GLY A 167 0.60 -4.88 -7.28
N ALA A 168 1.21 -5.95 -7.79
CA ALA A 168 2.63 -5.96 -8.12
C ALA A 168 2.99 -5.00 -9.26
N THR A 169 2.03 -4.74 -10.15
CA THR A 169 2.11 -3.78 -11.25
C THR A 169 0.89 -2.86 -11.16
N ILE A 170 1.08 -1.58 -11.41
CA ILE A 170 -0.01 -0.61 -11.53
C ILE A 170 0.01 -0.09 -12.97
N ILE A 171 -1.12 -0.22 -13.67
CA ILE A 171 -1.29 0.24 -15.05
C ILE A 171 -2.14 1.50 -15.06
N GLY A 172 -1.67 2.53 -15.78
CA GLY A 172 -2.41 3.75 -16.04
C GLY A 172 -3.14 3.66 -17.37
N TYR A 173 -4.44 3.98 -17.36
CA TYR A 173 -5.30 4.00 -18.55
C TYR A 173 -5.73 5.43 -18.92
N ASP A 174 -5.81 5.70 -20.22
CA ASP A 174 -6.43 6.93 -20.75
C ASP A 174 -7.97 6.83 -20.77
N ALA A 175 -8.64 7.93 -21.12
CA ALA A 175 -10.09 7.99 -21.20
C ALA A 175 -10.72 7.07 -22.28
N ALA A 176 -9.91 6.53 -23.20
CA ALA A 176 -10.33 5.56 -24.20
C ALA A 176 -10.05 4.10 -23.78
N GLY A 177 -9.45 3.90 -22.60
CA GLY A 177 -9.09 2.58 -22.06
C GLY A 177 -7.77 2.02 -22.60
N ASN A 178 -6.91 2.84 -23.20
CA ASN A 178 -5.58 2.40 -23.63
C ASN A 178 -4.59 2.49 -22.49
N GLU A 179 -3.70 1.49 -22.39
CA GLU A 179 -2.55 1.54 -21.49
C GLU A 179 -1.58 2.65 -21.93
N VAL A 180 -1.27 3.55 -21.01
CA VAL A 180 -0.43 4.75 -21.25
C VAL A 180 0.71 4.88 -20.23
N GLY A 181 0.67 4.10 -19.15
CA GLY A 181 1.73 4.06 -18.14
C GLY A 181 1.76 2.74 -17.38
N LYS A 182 2.94 2.36 -16.91
CA LYS A 182 3.15 1.16 -16.10
C LYS A 182 4.19 1.43 -15.03
N ILE A 183 3.84 1.14 -13.77
CA ILE A 183 4.72 1.29 -12.62
C ILE A 183 4.80 -0.04 -11.87
N LEU A 184 6.01 -0.43 -11.47
CA LEU A 184 6.19 -1.54 -10.54
C LEU A 184 6.02 -0.99 -9.13
N SER A 185 5.07 -1.54 -8.38
CA SER A 185 4.91 -1.19 -6.97
C SER A 185 5.60 -2.21 -6.07
N ALA A 186 6.32 -1.72 -5.07
CA ALA A 186 6.76 -2.50 -3.94
C ALA A 186 5.80 -2.24 -2.78
N TRP A 187 5.16 -3.28 -2.27
CA TRP A 187 4.25 -3.22 -1.13
C TRP A 187 4.49 -4.43 -0.23
N ILE A 188 3.96 -4.35 0.98
CA ILE A 188 4.34 -5.23 2.10
C ILE A 188 3.88 -6.68 1.86
N GLY A 189 4.80 -7.64 1.97
CA GLY A 189 4.54 -9.06 1.72
C GLY A 189 4.78 -9.50 0.27
N LYS A 190 5.20 -8.58 -0.62
CA LYS A 190 5.70 -8.91 -1.97
C LYS A 190 7.22 -9.10 -1.93
N PRO A 191 7.77 -10.18 -2.53
CA PRO A 191 9.21 -10.33 -2.66
C PRO A 191 9.79 -9.25 -3.60
N LEU A 192 10.92 -8.65 -3.21
CA LEU A 192 11.65 -7.67 -4.02
C LEU A 192 12.27 -8.31 -5.27
#